data_AF-A0A2S9X0C8-F1
#
_entry.id   AF-A0A2S9X0C8-F1
#
_cell.length_a   1.000
_cell.length_b   1.000
_cell.length_c   1.000
_cell.angle_alpha   90.00
_cell.angle_beta   90.00
_cell.angle_gamma   90.00
#
_symmetry.space_group_name_H-M   'P 1'
#
loop_
_entity.id
_entity.type
_entity.pdbx_description
1 polymer ?
#
loop_
_entity_poly.entity_id
_entity_poly.type
_entity_poly.pdbx_seq_one_letter_code
_entity_poly.pdbx_strand_id
1 'polypeptide(L)'
;MQTPSSLSSLLAVTSSALLLSACGGGGGDSGTPSMPPAPTQQVSGKAIDGYLVGATVCLDLNDNGVCDPGEPSTTTQADGSYSLPVNGTVAGKKLLVVVTPATKDLSRPGYTFPASFTLSTILSDTANQHVTPLTSMVAAQMEAGLSRSAAEQNVTTLLGGSVDLNADYIAGQDQATSALASKVVDKITTFASNGQADADKVRAVLNAIASKGSVDQVSQADVDAQASQPRYSRNVDAAAVLKSGVYSWYGLESSNGQSVALRELSSLSSAGLATLHQKYLAQQWQPSVWGDFFPHQGEYDLKADGSWTDFISNQNPEPVWGQAQVDGNAITVTNPLTGIVGRLELRAAKLDGQPMAKVMQGALDSSLLNALHGNFAAGSVGYTTYIRHNLDQVSISDCDPAFNNNQSCNVLGDKAKTYSAVDQVFGLDIPVSANGNLLRLNADGSAAIRDSQGQVLSSQIRWNRLERNANVLVLNIALKDAQAAQLSQLDDLQAGNRLAIALRAGHLQFASVEPAKRDRGGITFAPATFDQLFNALKPTLGVN
;
A
#
# COMPACT_ATOMS: atom_id res chain seq x y z
N MET A 1 12.89 51.36 45.00
CA MET A 1 12.65 52.74 44.51
C MET A 1 11.78 52.65 43.25
N GLN A 2 10.91 53.64 43.05
CA GLN A 2 10.19 53.99 41.80
C GLN A 2 9.59 52.87 40.90
N THR A 3 8.28 52.70 41.08
CA THR A 3 7.21 52.48 40.08
C THR A 3 7.03 53.70 39.14
N PRO A 4 6.06 53.78 38.19
CA PRO A 4 5.32 52.79 37.36
C PRO A 4 5.23 53.23 35.85
N SER A 5 4.19 52.78 35.12
CA SER A 5 3.44 53.53 34.04
C SER A 5 4.09 53.71 32.65
N SER A 6 3.38 53.97 31.53
CA SER A 6 1.97 53.71 31.12
C SER A 6 1.73 54.06 29.63
N LEU A 7 0.69 53.46 29.02
CA LEU A 7 -0.20 53.97 27.95
C LEU A 7 0.33 54.88 26.79
N SER A 8 0.22 54.33 25.56
CA SER A 8 -0.60 54.86 24.43
C SER A 8 -0.22 56.08 23.56
N SER A 9 -0.52 55.93 22.25
CA SER A 9 -1.16 56.90 21.31
C SER A 9 -0.35 57.80 20.35
N LEU A 10 -0.65 57.64 19.05
CA LEU A 10 -0.78 58.67 17.98
C LEU A 10 0.51 59.41 17.53
N LEU A 11 0.61 60.15 16.40
CA LEU A 11 -0.22 60.61 15.25
C LEU A 11 0.76 60.70 14.01
N ALA A 12 0.43 60.91 12.73
CA ALA A 12 -0.79 61.20 11.94
C ALA A 12 -0.80 60.32 10.65
N VAL A 13 -1.17 60.63 9.39
CA VAL A 13 -1.59 61.82 8.58
C VAL A 13 -2.66 61.29 7.58
N THR A 14 -3.96 61.48 7.73
CA THR A 14 -4.82 62.62 7.33
C THR A 14 -4.83 63.04 5.85
N SER A 15 -5.96 62.80 5.16
CA SER A 15 -6.62 63.74 4.22
C SER A 15 -8.06 63.28 3.93
N SER A 16 -8.99 64.21 3.65
CA SER A 16 -10.43 63.95 3.50
C SER A 16 -11.14 65.06 2.70
N ALA A 17 -12.46 64.88 2.46
CA ALA A 17 -13.37 65.73 1.66
C ALA A 17 -13.32 65.42 0.13
N LEU A 18 -14.41 65.60 -0.65
CA LEU A 18 -15.55 66.52 -0.50
C LEU A 18 -16.94 65.92 -0.85
N LEU A 19 -17.95 66.37 -0.07
CA LEU A 19 -19.34 66.70 -0.45
C LEU A 19 -20.35 65.61 -0.86
N LEU A 20 -21.63 66.02 -0.82
CA LEU A 20 -22.86 65.22 -0.94
C LEU A 20 -23.61 65.49 -2.26
N SER A 21 -24.64 64.66 -2.48
CA SER A 21 -25.91 64.92 -3.18
C SER A 21 -26.01 64.60 -4.68
N ALA A 22 -26.69 63.49 -4.96
CA ALA A 22 -27.62 63.33 -6.07
C ALA A 22 -28.67 62.27 -5.69
N CYS A 23 -29.96 62.60 -5.81
CA CYS A 23 -31.04 61.62 -5.76
C CYS A 23 -31.55 61.43 -7.19
N GLY A 24 -31.42 60.22 -7.74
CA GLY A 24 -31.85 59.90 -9.09
C GLY A 24 -31.88 58.38 -9.28
N GLY A 25 -33.03 57.84 -9.68
CA GLY A 25 -33.24 56.40 -9.83
C GLY A 25 -32.97 55.90 -11.25
N GLY A 26 -32.68 54.61 -11.36
CA GLY A 26 -32.60 53.87 -12.62
C GLY A 26 -32.46 52.38 -12.31
N GLY A 27 -33.32 51.54 -12.89
CA GLY A 27 -33.24 50.10 -12.71
C GLY A 27 -32.08 49.50 -13.51
N GLY A 28 -31.29 48.63 -12.88
CA GLY A 28 -30.16 47.94 -13.50
C GLY A 28 -29.93 46.60 -12.80
N ASP A 29 -30.51 45.54 -13.36
CA ASP A 29 -30.41 44.19 -12.80
C ASP A 29 -28.94 43.76 -12.76
N SER A 30 -28.45 43.50 -11.54
CA SER A 30 -27.02 43.37 -11.24
C SER A 30 -26.73 41.97 -10.71
N GLY A 31 -27.06 40.97 -11.53
CA GLY A 31 -26.68 39.59 -11.27
C GLY A 31 -25.17 39.48 -11.12
N THR A 32 -24.71 39.07 -9.94
CA THR A 32 -23.32 38.62 -9.74
C THR A 32 -23.02 37.53 -10.77
N PRO A 33 -21.85 37.53 -11.43
CA PRO A 33 -21.50 36.47 -12.37
C PRO A 33 -21.38 35.16 -11.59
N SER A 34 -22.43 34.34 -11.63
CA SER A 34 -22.44 33.02 -11.03
C SER A 34 -21.34 32.20 -11.70
N MET A 35 -20.40 31.70 -10.91
CA MET A 35 -19.45 30.69 -11.35
C MET A 35 -20.24 29.56 -12.03
N PRO A 36 -19.86 29.09 -13.24
CA PRO A 36 -20.63 28.08 -13.94
C PRO A 36 -20.90 26.89 -13.01
N PRO A 37 -22.15 26.40 -12.90
CA PRO A 37 -22.46 25.28 -12.03
C PRO A 37 -21.55 24.11 -12.42
N ALA A 38 -20.89 23.51 -11.43
CA ALA A 38 -20.07 22.34 -11.65
C ALA A 38 -20.91 21.28 -12.39
N PRO A 39 -20.36 20.59 -13.41
CA PRO A 39 -21.13 19.68 -14.24
C PRO A 39 -21.79 18.62 -13.36
N THR A 40 -23.12 18.64 -13.34
CA THR A 40 -23.96 17.69 -12.60
C THR A 40 -23.91 16.36 -13.35
N GLN A 41 -23.00 15.49 -12.91
CA GLN A 41 -22.95 14.11 -13.38
C GLN A 41 -24.16 13.35 -12.81
N GLN A 42 -24.54 12.26 -13.46
CA GLN A 42 -25.66 11.44 -13.06
C GLN A 42 -25.20 9.98 -12.93
N VAL A 43 -25.32 9.41 -11.72
CA VAL A 43 -25.06 7.99 -11.47
C VAL A 43 -26.38 7.24 -11.57
N SER A 44 -26.52 6.39 -12.57
CA SER A 44 -27.72 5.59 -12.82
C SER A 44 -27.37 4.10 -12.83
N GLY A 45 -28.33 3.28 -12.43
CA GLY A 45 -28.19 1.82 -12.34
C GLY A 45 -29.48 1.18 -11.82
N LYS A 46 -29.39 -0.07 -11.37
CA LYS A 46 -30.45 -0.75 -10.60
C LYS A 46 -29.90 -1.35 -9.32
N ALA A 47 -30.75 -1.45 -8.31
CA ALA A 47 -30.52 -2.28 -7.12
C ALA A 47 -31.12 -3.68 -7.34
N ILE A 48 -30.31 -4.74 -7.22
CA ILE A 48 -30.70 -6.10 -7.62
C ILE A 48 -30.22 -7.16 -6.62
N ASP A 49 -31.18 -7.77 -5.91
CA ASP A 49 -31.21 -9.16 -5.43
C ASP A 49 -32.16 -9.95 -6.38
N GLY A 50 -33.47 -9.83 -6.18
CA GLY A 50 -34.34 -9.38 -7.28
C GLY A 50 -34.42 -7.86 -7.30
N TYR A 51 -35.14 -7.25 -8.25
CA TYR A 51 -35.25 -5.78 -8.31
C TYR A 51 -35.76 -5.20 -6.97
N LEU A 52 -34.94 -4.36 -6.33
CA LEU A 52 -35.22 -3.78 -5.02
C LEU A 52 -35.92 -2.43 -5.18
N VAL A 53 -37.17 -2.34 -4.74
CA VAL A 53 -38.05 -1.17 -4.89
C VAL A 53 -38.21 -0.46 -3.54
N GLY A 54 -38.11 0.88 -3.53
CA GLY A 54 -38.26 1.69 -2.32
C GLY A 54 -37.06 1.66 -1.36
N ALA A 55 -35.92 1.10 -1.78
CA ALA A 55 -34.64 1.27 -1.10
C ALA A 55 -34.04 2.67 -1.38
N THR A 56 -33.47 3.29 -0.35
CA THR A 56 -32.68 4.53 -0.48
C THR A 56 -31.34 4.22 -1.12
N VAL A 57 -30.90 5.07 -2.05
CA VAL A 57 -29.58 4.99 -2.69
C VAL A 57 -28.82 6.28 -2.37
N CYS A 58 -27.55 6.21 -1.99
CA CYS A 58 -26.73 7.39 -1.74
C CYS A 58 -25.27 7.22 -2.19
N LEU A 59 -24.61 8.34 -2.44
CA LEU A 59 -23.16 8.41 -2.64
C LEU A 59 -22.48 8.66 -1.30
N ASP A 60 -21.78 7.65 -0.79
CA ASP A 60 -20.99 7.71 0.44
C ASP A 60 -19.78 8.63 0.20
N LEU A 61 -19.80 9.81 0.81
CA LEU A 61 -18.81 10.86 0.66
C LEU A 61 -17.76 10.85 1.76
N ASN A 62 -18.12 10.33 2.95
CA ASN A 62 -17.23 10.28 4.12
C ASN A 62 -16.61 8.88 4.37
N ASP A 63 -17.02 7.88 3.58
CA ASP A 63 -16.54 6.50 3.60
C ASP A 63 -16.82 5.76 4.92
N ASN A 64 -18.04 5.90 5.46
CA ASN A 64 -18.48 5.19 6.67
C ASN A 64 -19.46 4.03 6.43
N GLY A 65 -20.02 3.88 5.22
CA GLY A 65 -20.99 2.82 4.88
C GLY A 65 -22.44 3.08 5.31
N VAL A 66 -22.78 4.30 5.71
CA VAL A 66 -24.11 4.78 6.08
C VAL A 66 -24.49 5.93 5.14
N CYS A 67 -25.78 6.08 4.80
CA CYS A 67 -26.25 7.28 4.09
C CYS A 67 -26.47 8.43 5.07
N ASP A 68 -25.55 9.39 5.10
CA ASP A 68 -25.57 10.48 6.08
C ASP A 68 -26.41 11.71 5.65
N PRO A 69 -26.95 12.50 6.61
CA PRO A 69 -27.65 13.74 6.32
C PRO A 69 -26.77 14.75 5.58
N GLY A 70 -27.10 15.03 4.32
CA GLY A 70 -26.35 15.95 3.45
C GLY A 70 -25.63 15.26 2.30
N GLU A 71 -25.56 13.93 2.28
CA GLU A 71 -25.03 13.18 1.13
C GLU A 71 -26.02 13.14 -0.04
N PRO A 72 -25.54 13.11 -1.29
CA PRO A 72 -26.40 12.93 -2.46
C PRO A 72 -27.18 11.61 -2.34
N SER A 73 -28.51 11.70 -2.33
CA SER A 73 -29.39 10.53 -2.21
C SER A 73 -30.58 10.57 -3.18
N THR A 74 -31.13 9.39 -3.45
CA THR A 74 -32.28 9.13 -4.33
C THR A 74 -33.01 7.87 -3.85
N THR A 75 -34.06 7.42 -4.54
CA THR A 75 -34.80 6.20 -4.18
C THR A 75 -35.03 5.33 -5.41
N THR A 76 -34.97 4.01 -5.22
CA THR A 76 -35.23 3.02 -6.26
C THR A 76 -36.71 3.01 -6.70
N GLN A 77 -36.91 3.05 -8.01
CA GLN A 77 -38.20 3.07 -8.69
C GLN A 77 -38.83 1.67 -8.79
N ALA A 78 -40.01 1.59 -9.39
CA ALA A 78 -40.83 0.37 -9.47
C ALA A 78 -40.19 -0.80 -10.25
N ASP A 79 -39.10 -0.58 -10.98
CA ASP A 79 -38.31 -1.61 -11.69
C ASP A 79 -36.91 -1.82 -11.04
N GLY A 80 -36.71 -1.31 -9.83
CA GLY A 80 -35.42 -1.28 -9.12
C GLY A 80 -34.38 -0.31 -9.67
N SER A 81 -34.70 0.46 -10.73
CA SER A 81 -33.78 1.49 -11.25
C SER A 81 -33.68 2.68 -10.30
N TYR A 82 -32.56 3.38 -10.35
CA TYR A 82 -32.40 4.67 -9.69
C TYR A 82 -31.59 5.60 -10.57
N SER A 83 -31.68 6.90 -10.29
CA SER A 83 -30.82 7.90 -10.87
C SER A 83 -30.49 8.95 -9.82
N LEU A 84 -29.20 9.20 -9.64
CA LEU A 84 -28.65 10.05 -8.59
C LEU A 84 -27.86 11.21 -9.20
N PRO A 85 -28.32 12.46 -9.08
CA PRO A 85 -27.51 13.63 -9.44
C PRO A 85 -26.36 13.80 -8.45
N VAL A 86 -25.15 14.02 -8.98
CA VAL A 86 -23.90 14.12 -8.21
C VAL A 86 -23.04 15.27 -8.74
N ASN A 87 -22.18 15.82 -7.87
CA ASN A 87 -21.27 16.92 -8.22
C ASN A 87 -19.82 16.46 -8.13
N GLY A 88 -19.03 16.72 -9.17
CA GLY A 88 -17.61 16.34 -9.24
C GLY A 88 -17.39 14.85 -9.52
N THR A 89 -16.14 14.39 -9.39
CA THR A 89 -15.72 13.02 -9.74
C THR A 89 -16.26 11.99 -8.76
N VAL A 90 -16.92 10.95 -9.28
CA VAL A 90 -17.44 9.83 -8.48
C VAL A 90 -16.71 8.49 -8.65
N ALA A 91 -15.84 8.35 -9.65
CA ALA A 91 -15.03 7.14 -9.82
C ALA A 91 -14.23 6.83 -8.54
N GLY A 92 -14.22 5.57 -8.12
CA GLY A 92 -13.57 5.12 -6.88
C GLY A 92 -14.32 5.41 -5.59
N LYS A 93 -15.43 6.17 -5.59
CA LYS A 93 -16.32 6.33 -4.43
C LYS A 93 -17.23 5.12 -4.25
N LYS A 94 -17.78 4.96 -3.05
CA LYS A 94 -18.75 3.93 -2.71
C LYS A 94 -20.17 4.46 -2.93
N LEU A 95 -21.02 3.66 -3.58
CA LEU A 95 -22.45 3.91 -3.70
C LEU A 95 -23.18 2.87 -2.84
N LEU A 96 -24.12 3.31 -2.01
CA LEU A 96 -24.85 2.49 -1.05
C LEU A 96 -26.30 2.32 -1.49
N VAL A 97 -26.88 1.15 -1.20
CA VAL A 97 -28.33 0.89 -1.24
C VAL A 97 -28.75 0.36 0.12
N VAL A 98 -29.56 1.15 0.83
CA VAL A 98 -30.08 0.78 2.16
C VAL A 98 -31.38 -0.01 1.99
N VAL A 99 -31.29 -1.31 2.29
CA VAL A 99 -32.42 -2.24 2.30
C VAL A 99 -33.03 -2.26 3.70
N THR A 100 -34.36 -2.26 3.77
CA THR A 100 -35.12 -2.22 5.02
C THR A 100 -36.35 -3.15 4.93
N PRO A 101 -37.07 -3.44 6.03
CA PRO A 101 -38.37 -4.12 5.97
C PRO A 101 -39.41 -3.42 5.06
N ALA A 102 -39.26 -2.12 4.79
CA ALA A 102 -40.13 -1.39 3.85
C ALA A 102 -39.80 -1.68 2.38
N THR A 103 -38.53 -1.95 2.06
CA THR A 103 -38.07 -2.33 0.70
C THR A 103 -38.81 -3.57 0.20
N LYS A 104 -39.05 -3.65 -1.11
CA LYS A 104 -39.70 -4.80 -1.74
C LYS A 104 -38.78 -5.42 -2.80
N ASP A 105 -38.62 -6.73 -2.72
CA ASP A 105 -37.91 -7.54 -3.70
C ASP A 105 -38.94 -8.13 -4.68
N LEU A 106 -38.85 -7.77 -5.96
CA LEU A 106 -39.79 -8.26 -6.98
C LEU A 106 -39.65 -9.75 -7.29
N SER A 107 -38.53 -10.40 -6.91
CA SER A 107 -38.38 -11.86 -7.02
C SER A 107 -39.06 -12.63 -5.89
N ARG A 108 -39.41 -11.95 -4.78
CA ARG A 108 -40.01 -12.56 -3.58
C ARG A 108 -41.35 -11.89 -3.19
N PRO A 109 -42.45 -12.09 -3.96
CA PRO A 109 -43.74 -11.46 -3.67
C PRO A 109 -44.24 -11.72 -2.24
N GLY A 110 -44.57 -10.65 -1.51
CA GLY A 110 -45.03 -10.70 -0.12
C GLY A 110 -43.92 -10.83 0.94
N TYR A 111 -42.65 -10.97 0.53
CA TYR A 111 -41.52 -11.01 1.47
C TYR A 111 -41.30 -9.66 2.17
N THR A 112 -40.71 -9.74 3.36
CA THR A 112 -40.26 -8.60 4.16
C THR A 112 -38.90 -8.97 4.73
N PHE A 113 -37.89 -8.16 4.45
CA PHE A 113 -36.55 -8.38 4.99
C PHE A 113 -36.60 -8.36 6.53
N PRO A 114 -36.07 -9.38 7.23
CA PRO A 114 -36.15 -9.48 8.69
C PRO A 114 -35.18 -8.52 9.41
N ALA A 115 -34.29 -7.86 8.66
CA ALA A 115 -33.36 -6.86 9.15
C ALA A 115 -33.08 -5.80 8.08
N SER A 116 -32.67 -4.60 8.51
CA SER A 116 -32.10 -3.58 7.63
C SER A 116 -30.61 -3.84 7.40
N PHE A 117 -30.11 -3.61 6.18
CA PHE A 117 -28.71 -3.79 5.78
C PHE A 117 -28.36 -2.93 4.57
N THR A 118 -27.07 -2.72 4.31
CA THR A 118 -26.60 -1.87 3.21
C THR A 118 -25.86 -2.71 2.16
N LEU A 119 -26.39 -2.79 0.94
CA LEU A 119 -25.64 -3.25 -0.24
C LEU A 119 -24.80 -2.10 -0.80
N SER A 120 -23.76 -2.39 -1.56
CA SER A 120 -22.91 -1.34 -2.16
C SER A 120 -22.24 -1.75 -3.47
N THR A 121 -21.73 -0.77 -4.20
CA THR A 121 -20.73 -0.95 -5.24
C THR A 121 -19.63 0.11 -5.10
N ILE A 122 -18.46 -0.15 -5.65
CA ILE A 122 -17.46 0.90 -5.89
C ILE A 122 -17.60 1.39 -7.32
N LEU A 123 -17.83 2.69 -7.47
CA LEU A 123 -18.06 3.32 -8.76
C LEU A 123 -16.82 3.26 -9.67
N SER A 124 -17.09 3.18 -10.97
CA SER A 124 -16.10 3.11 -12.05
C SER A 124 -16.56 3.94 -13.25
N ASP A 125 -15.75 4.02 -14.29
CA ASP A 125 -16.10 4.75 -15.52
C ASP A 125 -17.06 3.98 -16.46
N THR A 126 -17.64 2.88 -15.99
CA THR A 126 -18.62 2.09 -16.76
C THR A 126 -20.02 2.70 -16.70
N ALA A 127 -20.81 2.53 -17.77
CA ALA A 127 -22.23 2.82 -17.73
C ALA A 127 -22.99 1.81 -16.85
N ASN A 128 -24.11 2.24 -16.26
CA ASN A 128 -25.00 1.43 -15.42
C ASN A 128 -24.29 0.82 -14.19
N GLN A 129 -24.23 1.58 -13.09
CA GLN A 129 -23.46 1.24 -11.89
C GLN A 129 -24.25 0.34 -10.93
N HIS A 130 -24.57 -0.89 -11.34
CA HIS A 130 -25.49 -1.76 -10.61
C HIS A 130 -25.03 -2.07 -9.17
N VAL A 131 -25.97 -2.05 -8.22
CA VAL A 131 -25.74 -2.39 -6.81
C VAL A 131 -26.40 -3.72 -6.51
N THR A 132 -25.59 -4.74 -6.28
CA THR A 132 -26.01 -6.13 -6.15
C THR A 132 -25.25 -6.80 -4.99
N PRO A 133 -25.67 -7.96 -4.50
CA PRO A 133 -24.88 -8.75 -3.56
C PRO A 133 -23.49 -9.12 -4.11
N LEU A 134 -23.33 -9.27 -5.44
CA LEU A 134 -22.03 -9.53 -6.06
C LEU A 134 -21.13 -8.28 -6.08
N THR A 135 -21.66 -7.12 -6.47
CA THR A 135 -20.87 -5.87 -6.39
C THR A 135 -20.59 -5.47 -4.94
N SER A 136 -21.45 -5.90 -3.99
CA SER A 136 -21.22 -5.78 -2.55
C SER A 136 -20.11 -6.71 -2.06
N MET A 137 -20.06 -7.97 -2.54
CA MET A 137 -18.94 -8.87 -2.26
C MET A 137 -17.62 -8.30 -2.80
N VAL A 138 -17.62 -7.80 -4.04
CA VAL A 138 -16.47 -7.09 -4.61
C VAL A 138 -16.09 -5.92 -3.70
N ALA A 139 -17.01 -5.01 -3.37
CA ALA A 139 -16.76 -3.85 -2.50
C ALA A 139 -16.23 -4.26 -1.10
N ALA A 140 -16.78 -5.29 -0.47
CA ALA A 140 -16.31 -5.77 0.84
C ALA A 140 -14.90 -6.37 0.77
N GLN A 141 -14.57 -7.10 -0.30
CA GLN A 141 -13.20 -7.54 -0.58
C GLN A 141 -12.29 -6.38 -1.00
N MET A 142 -12.85 -5.30 -1.55
CA MET A 142 -12.12 -4.07 -1.79
C MET A 142 -11.69 -3.40 -0.49
N GLU A 143 -12.59 -3.32 0.49
CA GLU A 143 -12.36 -2.83 1.86
C GLU A 143 -11.52 -3.78 2.74
N ALA A 144 -11.32 -5.03 2.31
CA ALA A 144 -10.34 -5.96 2.88
C ALA A 144 -8.94 -5.86 2.23
N GLY A 145 -8.76 -4.94 1.26
CA GLY A 145 -7.44 -4.62 0.70
C GLY A 145 -6.95 -5.53 -0.43
N LEU A 146 -7.83 -6.15 -1.22
CA LEU A 146 -7.42 -6.83 -2.47
C LEU A 146 -7.06 -5.79 -3.58
N SER A 147 -6.90 -6.22 -4.85
CA SER A 147 -7.10 -5.34 -6.03
C SER A 147 -8.55 -5.44 -6.52
N ARG A 148 -9.00 -4.59 -7.47
CA ARG A 148 -10.38 -4.70 -8.02
C ARG A 148 -10.54 -6.04 -8.76
N SER A 149 -9.66 -6.29 -9.72
CA SER A 149 -9.60 -7.55 -10.48
C SER A 149 -9.49 -8.80 -9.60
N ALA A 150 -8.74 -8.76 -8.48
CA ALA A 150 -8.64 -9.91 -7.58
C ALA A 150 -9.93 -10.17 -6.77
N ALA A 151 -10.67 -9.12 -6.40
CA ALA A 151 -12.00 -9.27 -5.80
C ALA A 151 -13.01 -9.82 -6.82
N GLU A 152 -13.02 -9.27 -8.03
CA GLU A 152 -13.86 -9.74 -9.15
C GLU A 152 -13.53 -11.20 -9.52
N GLN A 153 -12.25 -11.59 -9.52
CA GLN A 153 -11.81 -12.97 -9.73
C GLN A 153 -12.30 -13.93 -8.62
N ASN A 154 -12.30 -13.49 -7.35
CA ASN A 154 -12.80 -14.31 -6.25
C ASN A 154 -14.32 -14.51 -6.31
N VAL A 155 -15.08 -13.47 -6.64
CA VAL A 155 -16.55 -13.56 -6.78
C VAL A 155 -16.96 -14.38 -8.02
N THR A 156 -16.26 -14.24 -9.15
CA THR A 156 -16.47 -15.12 -10.32
C THR A 156 -16.06 -16.58 -10.05
N THR A 157 -15.01 -16.81 -9.24
CA THR A 157 -14.66 -18.16 -8.79
C THR A 157 -15.75 -18.79 -7.92
N LEU A 158 -16.43 -18.01 -7.07
CA LEU A 158 -17.59 -18.48 -6.29
C LEU A 158 -18.81 -18.83 -7.16
N LEU A 159 -18.96 -18.16 -8.31
CA LEU A 159 -19.96 -18.48 -9.35
C LEU A 159 -19.55 -19.66 -10.25
N GLY A 160 -18.32 -20.17 -10.11
CA GLY A 160 -17.81 -21.31 -10.88
C GLY A 160 -17.41 -20.99 -12.32
N GLY A 161 -17.30 -19.70 -12.70
CA GLY A 161 -16.99 -19.32 -14.08
C GLY A 161 -16.95 -17.81 -14.32
N SER A 162 -16.67 -17.42 -15.58
CA SER A 162 -16.64 -16.01 -15.99
C SER A 162 -18.06 -15.44 -16.08
N VAL A 163 -18.42 -14.58 -15.14
CA VAL A 163 -19.70 -13.85 -15.08
C VAL A 163 -19.41 -12.35 -15.01
N ASP A 164 -20.21 -11.53 -15.72
CA ASP A 164 -20.19 -10.08 -15.53
C ASP A 164 -20.92 -9.72 -14.22
N LEU A 165 -20.14 -9.32 -13.21
CA LEU A 165 -20.64 -9.02 -11.86
C LEU A 165 -21.46 -7.72 -11.79
N ASN A 166 -21.41 -6.88 -12.83
CA ASN A 166 -22.18 -5.64 -12.95
C ASN A 166 -23.39 -5.79 -13.89
N ALA A 167 -23.61 -6.97 -14.50
CA ALA A 167 -24.76 -7.19 -15.37
C ALA A 167 -26.10 -7.21 -14.60
N ASP A 168 -27.17 -6.78 -15.28
CA ASP A 168 -28.54 -7.07 -14.84
C ASP A 168 -28.86 -8.55 -15.11
N TYR A 169 -28.46 -9.40 -14.17
CA TYR A 169 -28.64 -10.85 -14.24
C TYR A 169 -30.11 -11.30 -14.20
N ILE A 170 -31.04 -10.44 -13.75
CA ILE A 170 -32.48 -10.70 -13.83
C ILE A 170 -32.96 -10.51 -15.28
N ALA A 171 -32.57 -9.41 -15.94
CA ALA A 171 -32.83 -9.21 -17.37
C ALA A 171 -32.12 -10.25 -18.25
N GLY A 172 -30.90 -10.65 -17.86
CA GLY A 172 -30.11 -11.71 -18.52
C GLY A 172 -30.60 -13.14 -18.24
N GLN A 173 -31.57 -13.34 -17.35
CA GLN A 173 -32.11 -14.64 -16.93
C GLN A 173 -31.06 -15.61 -16.32
N ASP A 174 -29.98 -15.09 -15.73
CA ASP A 174 -28.97 -15.91 -15.05
C ASP A 174 -29.48 -16.35 -13.66
N GLN A 175 -30.10 -17.53 -13.65
CA GLN A 175 -30.64 -18.18 -12.46
C GLN A 175 -29.55 -18.59 -11.46
N ALA A 176 -28.31 -18.86 -11.91
CA ALA A 176 -27.23 -19.26 -11.02
C ALA A 176 -26.72 -18.05 -10.22
N THR A 177 -26.51 -16.93 -10.91
CA THR A 177 -26.17 -15.65 -10.30
C THR A 177 -27.28 -15.15 -9.37
N SER A 178 -28.54 -15.17 -9.83
CA SER A 178 -29.68 -14.75 -9.01
C SER A 178 -29.81 -15.59 -7.73
N ALA A 179 -29.70 -16.92 -7.84
CA ALA A 179 -29.76 -17.80 -6.66
C ALA A 179 -28.60 -17.58 -5.68
N LEU A 180 -27.38 -17.27 -6.17
CA LEU A 180 -26.27 -16.90 -5.29
C LEU A 180 -26.52 -15.55 -4.62
N ALA A 181 -26.99 -14.54 -5.36
CA ALA A 181 -27.27 -13.20 -4.83
C ALA A 181 -28.28 -13.25 -3.68
N SER A 182 -29.41 -13.95 -3.87
CA SER A 182 -30.42 -14.13 -2.83
C SER A 182 -29.91 -14.89 -1.61
N LYS A 183 -29.09 -15.92 -1.81
CA LYS A 183 -28.40 -16.63 -0.71
C LYS A 183 -27.47 -15.71 0.09
N VAL A 184 -26.72 -14.82 -0.57
CA VAL A 184 -25.81 -13.87 0.08
C VAL A 184 -26.60 -12.89 0.94
N VAL A 185 -27.74 -12.37 0.45
CA VAL A 185 -28.64 -11.50 1.21
C VAL A 185 -29.23 -12.21 2.43
N ASP A 186 -29.74 -13.44 2.25
CA ASP A 186 -30.30 -14.21 3.35
C ASP A 186 -29.23 -14.45 4.43
N LYS A 187 -28.00 -14.83 4.02
CA LYS A 187 -26.85 -15.03 4.92
C LYS A 187 -26.46 -13.74 5.66
N ILE A 188 -26.48 -12.57 5.04
CA ILE A 188 -26.32 -11.27 5.73
C ILE A 188 -27.36 -11.16 6.84
N THR A 189 -28.64 -11.39 6.54
CA THR A 189 -29.71 -11.22 7.55
C THR A 189 -29.64 -12.24 8.69
N THR A 190 -29.09 -13.45 8.48
CA THR A 190 -28.88 -14.42 9.58
C THR A 190 -27.86 -13.97 10.63
N PHE A 191 -27.01 -12.97 10.32
CA PHE A 191 -26.04 -12.39 11.25
C PHE A 191 -26.42 -10.99 11.74
N ALA A 192 -27.63 -10.51 11.42
CA ALA A 192 -28.16 -9.26 11.93
C ALA A 192 -28.46 -9.34 13.44
N SER A 193 -28.28 -8.22 14.13
CA SER A 193 -28.60 -8.06 15.56
C SER A 193 -29.62 -6.93 15.74
N ASN A 194 -30.61 -7.12 16.61
CA ASN A 194 -31.68 -6.13 16.86
C ASN A 194 -32.44 -5.67 15.59
N GLY A 195 -32.50 -6.50 14.54
CA GLY A 195 -33.11 -6.14 13.25
C GLY A 195 -32.22 -5.31 12.33
N GLN A 196 -30.90 -5.27 12.55
CA GLN A 196 -29.95 -4.55 11.70
C GLN A 196 -28.64 -5.34 11.49
N ALA A 197 -28.10 -5.29 10.28
CA ALA A 197 -26.69 -5.57 10.00
C ALA A 197 -26.04 -4.25 9.53
N ASP A 198 -25.16 -3.69 10.37
CA ASP A 198 -24.37 -2.50 10.02
C ASP A 198 -23.33 -2.78 8.92
N ALA A 199 -22.71 -1.72 8.40
CA ALA A 199 -21.76 -1.83 7.30
C ALA A 199 -20.55 -2.74 7.59
N ASP A 200 -20.06 -2.76 8.83
CA ASP A 200 -18.95 -3.64 9.23
C ASP A 200 -19.42 -5.10 9.39
N LYS A 201 -20.63 -5.34 9.90
CA LYS A 201 -21.25 -6.67 9.92
C LYS A 201 -21.46 -7.21 8.51
N VAL A 202 -21.98 -6.40 7.58
CA VAL A 202 -22.15 -6.77 6.17
C VAL A 202 -20.80 -7.08 5.53
N ARG A 203 -19.80 -6.18 5.67
CA ARG A 203 -18.42 -6.38 5.20
C ARG A 203 -17.82 -7.68 5.73
N ALA A 204 -18.01 -7.98 7.01
CA ALA A 204 -17.47 -9.19 7.65
C ALA A 204 -18.13 -10.47 7.12
N VAL A 205 -19.46 -10.49 6.94
CA VAL A 205 -20.17 -11.63 6.34
C VAL A 205 -19.71 -11.87 4.90
N LEU A 206 -19.64 -10.82 4.08
CA LEU A 206 -19.26 -10.95 2.66
C LEU A 206 -17.81 -11.46 2.49
N ASN A 207 -16.88 -10.97 3.31
CA ASN A 207 -15.51 -11.49 3.32
C ASN A 207 -15.43 -12.92 3.89
N ALA A 208 -16.28 -13.30 4.85
CA ALA A 208 -16.34 -14.68 5.34
C ALA A 208 -16.86 -15.64 4.26
N ILE A 209 -17.88 -15.25 3.48
CA ILE A 209 -18.38 -16.01 2.32
C ILE A 209 -17.25 -16.24 1.31
N ALA A 210 -16.53 -15.17 0.93
CA ALA A 210 -15.41 -15.26 -0.01
C ALA A 210 -14.26 -16.12 0.54
N SER A 211 -13.92 -15.98 1.83
CA SER A 211 -12.87 -16.76 2.50
C SER A 211 -13.21 -18.24 2.68
N LYS A 212 -14.49 -18.63 2.62
CA LYS A 212 -14.94 -20.04 2.61
C LYS A 212 -15.08 -20.63 1.21
N GLY A 213 -15.24 -19.79 0.18
CA GLY A 213 -15.74 -20.24 -1.12
C GLY A 213 -17.16 -20.82 -1.05
N SER A 214 -17.95 -20.47 -0.03
CA SER A 214 -19.28 -21.03 0.21
C SER A 214 -20.11 -20.13 1.13
N VAL A 215 -21.32 -19.75 0.68
CA VAL A 215 -22.28 -19.00 1.51
C VAL A 215 -22.78 -19.85 2.68
N ASP A 216 -23.07 -21.13 2.42
CA ASP A 216 -23.74 -22.01 3.37
C ASP A 216 -22.84 -22.34 4.57
N GLN A 217 -21.52 -22.46 4.37
CA GLN A 217 -20.53 -22.84 5.39
C GLN A 217 -20.05 -21.72 6.31
N VAL A 218 -20.48 -20.46 6.13
CA VAL A 218 -20.09 -19.35 7.01
C VAL A 218 -20.71 -19.50 8.40
N SER A 219 -19.87 -19.49 9.44
CA SER A 219 -20.23 -19.52 10.86
C SER A 219 -19.98 -18.18 11.55
N GLN A 220 -20.52 -18.00 12.76
CA GLN A 220 -20.31 -16.79 13.57
C GLN A 220 -18.82 -16.50 13.81
N ALA A 221 -18.01 -17.53 14.07
CA ALA A 221 -16.57 -17.38 14.32
C ALA A 221 -15.82 -16.85 13.08
N ASP A 222 -16.29 -17.15 11.87
CA ASP A 222 -15.71 -16.63 10.63
C ASP A 222 -16.06 -15.15 10.44
N VAL A 223 -17.30 -14.76 10.77
CA VAL A 223 -17.76 -13.37 10.74
C VAL A 223 -17.01 -12.55 11.79
N ASP A 224 -16.82 -13.06 13.00
CA ASP A 224 -16.10 -12.35 14.08
C ASP A 224 -14.60 -12.21 13.75
N ALA A 225 -13.99 -13.24 13.14
CA ALA A 225 -12.63 -13.15 12.63
C ALA A 225 -12.48 -12.05 11.56
N GLN A 226 -13.41 -11.96 10.61
CA GLN A 226 -13.41 -10.91 9.57
C GLN A 226 -13.74 -9.51 10.13
N ALA A 227 -14.62 -9.42 11.13
CA ALA A 227 -14.93 -8.17 11.82
C ALA A 227 -13.72 -7.64 12.63
N SER A 228 -12.87 -8.53 13.15
CA SER A 228 -11.62 -8.15 13.84
C SER A 228 -10.54 -7.56 12.92
N GLN A 229 -10.65 -7.77 11.60
CA GLN A 229 -9.68 -7.24 10.63
C GLN A 229 -9.92 -5.74 10.39
N PRO A 230 -8.86 -4.92 10.31
CA PRO A 230 -8.97 -3.51 9.97
C PRO A 230 -9.71 -3.31 8.65
N ARG A 231 -10.61 -2.32 8.59
CA ARG A 231 -11.21 -1.87 7.33
C ARG A 231 -10.18 -1.03 6.57
N TYR A 232 -9.58 -1.62 5.54
CA TYR A 232 -8.64 -0.97 4.62
C TYR A 232 -9.45 -0.30 3.51
N SER A 233 -10.06 0.85 3.82
CA SER A 233 -11.02 1.45 2.91
C SER A 233 -10.37 1.90 1.59
N ARG A 234 -11.18 1.88 0.52
CA ARG A 234 -10.76 2.07 -0.86
C ARG A 234 -11.59 3.19 -1.50
N ASN A 235 -11.03 4.00 -2.41
CA ASN A 235 -9.82 3.78 -3.20
C ASN A 235 -8.88 4.98 -3.12
N VAL A 236 -7.58 4.70 -2.97
CA VAL A 236 -6.54 5.69 -3.24
C VAL A 236 -6.44 5.84 -4.76
N ASP A 237 -6.50 7.06 -5.30
CA ASP A 237 -5.93 7.31 -6.63
C ASP A 237 -4.41 7.38 -6.46
N ALA A 238 -3.73 6.30 -6.84
CA ALA A 238 -2.28 6.19 -6.68
C ALA A 238 -1.54 7.28 -7.45
N ALA A 239 -2.06 7.71 -8.60
CA ALA A 239 -1.44 8.77 -9.38
C ALA A 239 -1.64 10.15 -8.74
N ALA A 240 -2.84 10.49 -8.25
CA ALA A 240 -3.08 11.75 -7.56
C ALA A 240 -2.32 11.87 -6.23
N VAL A 241 -2.23 10.78 -5.47
CA VAL A 241 -1.49 10.75 -4.20
C VAL A 241 0.01 10.86 -4.42
N LEU A 242 0.60 10.06 -5.31
CA LEU A 242 2.02 10.17 -5.61
C LEU A 242 2.36 11.51 -6.32
N LYS A 243 1.45 12.09 -7.10
CA LYS A 243 1.61 13.45 -7.64
C LYS A 243 1.57 14.55 -6.57
N SER A 244 0.94 14.30 -5.43
CA SER A 244 0.99 15.19 -4.26
C SER A 244 2.29 15.04 -3.45
N GLY A 245 3.01 13.93 -3.65
CA GLY A 245 4.17 13.53 -2.85
C GLY A 245 3.77 12.92 -1.51
N VAL A 246 4.37 11.77 -1.19
CA VAL A 246 4.18 11.07 0.09
C VAL A 246 5.52 10.78 0.75
N TYR A 247 5.54 10.79 2.08
CA TYR A 247 6.76 10.67 2.86
C TYR A 247 6.74 9.43 3.76
N SER A 248 7.79 8.63 3.67
CA SER A 248 8.00 7.43 4.49
C SER A 248 9.15 7.69 5.47
N TRP A 249 9.08 7.17 6.70
CA TRP A 249 10.26 7.14 7.57
C TRP A 249 11.27 6.15 7.00
N TYR A 250 12.54 6.55 6.86
CA TYR A 250 13.57 5.70 6.29
C TYR A 250 14.54 5.14 7.34
N GLY A 251 15.01 5.97 8.28
CA GLY A 251 15.96 5.53 9.29
C GLY A 251 16.71 6.67 9.99
N LEU A 252 17.87 6.33 10.56
CA LEU A 252 18.82 7.28 11.15
C LEU A 252 20.21 7.13 10.52
N GLU A 253 20.83 8.25 10.14
CA GLU A 253 22.28 8.36 9.89
C GLU A 253 22.99 8.77 11.20
N SER A 254 24.22 8.31 11.43
CA SER A 254 25.07 8.77 12.55
C SER A 254 26.14 9.74 12.04
N SER A 255 25.85 11.03 12.09
CA SER A 255 26.74 12.08 11.60
C SER A 255 27.43 12.80 12.76
N ASN A 256 28.76 12.73 12.86
CA ASN A 256 29.57 13.30 13.95
C ASN A 256 29.12 12.90 15.38
N GLY A 257 28.51 11.72 15.54
CA GLY A 257 27.97 11.25 16.82
C GLY A 257 26.58 11.79 17.18
N GLN A 258 25.91 12.50 16.26
CA GLN A 258 24.50 12.88 16.36
C GLN A 258 23.64 12.02 15.42
N SER A 259 22.44 11.67 15.87
CA SER A 259 21.45 10.98 15.04
C SER A 259 20.75 11.97 14.10
N VAL A 260 20.86 11.73 12.79
CA VAL A 260 20.24 12.51 11.73
C VAL A 260 19.06 11.73 11.19
N ALA A 261 17.86 12.31 11.20
CA ALA A 261 16.67 11.65 10.69
C ALA A 261 16.68 11.55 9.16
N LEU A 262 16.33 10.37 8.63
CA LEU A 262 16.18 10.09 7.21
C LEU A 262 14.72 9.85 6.86
N ARG A 263 14.26 10.43 5.75
CA ARG A 263 12.96 10.14 5.15
C ARG A 263 13.10 9.86 3.66
N GLU A 264 12.17 9.08 3.15
CA GLU A 264 11.94 8.88 1.72
C GLU A 264 10.81 9.80 1.26
N LEU A 265 10.93 10.40 0.08
CA LEU A 265 9.85 11.06 -0.66
C LEU A 265 9.59 10.28 -1.94
N SER A 266 8.47 9.56 -2.02
CA SER A 266 7.99 8.91 -3.24
C SER A 266 7.02 9.84 -3.97
N SER A 267 7.23 10.06 -5.28
CA SER A 267 6.46 11.03 -6.07
C SER A 267 6.31 10.66 -7.55
N LEU A 268 5.17 10.99 -8.16
CA LEU A 268 4.87 10.65 -9.56
C LEU A 268 4.81 11.91 -10.44
N SER A 269 5.55 11.86 -11.56
CA SER A 269 5.64 12.92 -12.56
C SER A 269 5.44 12.38 -13.99
N SER A 270 5.48 13.24 -14.99
CA SER A 270 5.51 12.83 -16.41
C SER A 270 6.79 12.08 -16.79
N ALA A 271 7.87 12.16 -16.01
CA ALA A 271 9.07 11.35 -16.20
C ALA A 271 8.93 9.92 -15.63
N GLY A 272 7.92 9.69 -14.76
CA GLY A 272 7.74 8.44 -14.03
C GLY A 272 7.74 8.63 -12.51
N LEU A 273 7.96 7.53 -11.78
CA LEU A 273 8.03 7.48 -10.32
C LEU A 273 9.45 7.81 -9.85
N ALA A 274 9.59 8.86 -9.06
CA ALA A 274 10.84 9.26 -8.43
C ALA A 274 10.78 9.00 -6.92
N THR A 275 11.81 8.35 -6.40
CA THR A 275 12.04 8.12 -4.97
C THR A 275 13.25 8.94 -4.55
N LEU A 276 13.11 9.78 -3.53
CA LEU A 276 14.15 10.73 -3.11
C LEU A 276 14.43 10.61 -1.62
N HIS A 277 15.65 10.23 -1.28
CA HIS A 277 16.12 10.23 0.10
C HIS A 277 16.42 11.67 0.56
N GLN A 278 16.03 11.99 1.80
CA GLN A 278 16.25 13.29 2.42
C GLN A 278 16.68 13.13 3.87
N LYS A 279 17.65 13.95 4.29
CA LYS A 279 18.17 13.98 5.67
C LYS A 279 17.92 15.31 6.36
N TYR A 280 17.59 15.29 7.65
CA TYR A 280 17.22 16.50 8.40
C TYR A 280 18.44 17.15 9.05
N LEU A 281 18.95 18.22 8.42
CA LEU A 281 20.14 18.96 8.84
C LEU A 281 19.87 20.46 8.84
N ALA A 282 20.43 21.18 9.82
CA ALA A 282 20.23 22.63 9.99
C ALA A 282 18.74 23.05 9.98
N GLN A 283 17.89 22.29 10.69
CA GLN A 283 16.43 22.46 10.77
C GLN A 283 15.65 22.28 9.44
N GLN A 284 16.28 21.75 8.39
CA GLN A 284 15.67 21.55 7.07
C GLN A 284 15.90 20.13 6.53
N TRP A 285 14.96 19.66 5.69
CA TRP A 285 15.14 18.43 4.92
C TRP A 285 15.99 18.73 3.68
N GLN A 286 17.13 18.06 3.55
CA GLN A 286 18.09 18.24 2.45
C GLN A 286 18.21 16.94 1.64
N PRO A 287 18.50 16.98 0.33
CA PRO A 287 18.72 15.76 -0.47
C PRO A 287 19.83 14.87 0.09
N SER A 288 19.69 13.57 -0.10
CA SER A 288 20.61 12.53 0.37
C SER A 288 20.80 11.46 -0.71
N VAL A 289 21.94 10.78 -0.69
CA VAL A 289 22.31 9.70 -1.63
C VAL A 289 22.54 8.40 -0.86
N TRP A 290 22.49 7.24 -1.54
CA TRP A 290 22.63 5.92 -0.87
C TRP A 290 23.89 5.81 0.00
N GLY A 291 25.00 6.45 -0.41
CA GLY A 291 26.26 6.48 0.34
C GLY A 291 26.27 7.31 1.63
N ASP A 292 25.20 8.05 1.93
CA ASP A 292 25.04 8.69 3.24
C ASP A 292 24.67 7.66 4.34
N PHE A 293 24.07 6.52 3.96
CA PHE A 293 23.50 5.55 4.91
C PHE A 293 23.91 4.09 4.66
N PHE A 294 24.37 3.73 3.46
CA PHE A 294 24.93 2.40 3.18
C PHE A 294 26.47 2.43 3.11
N PRO A 295 27.17 1.55 3.85
CA PRO A 295 28.65 1.52 3.89
C PRO A 295 29.30 0.87 2.66
N HIS A 296 28.53 0.51 1.63
CA HIS A 296 29.04 0.01 0.36
C HIS A 296 29.10 1.11 -0.69
N GLN A 297 30.20 1.18 -1.45
CA GLN A 297 30.45 2.19 -2.50
C GLN A 297 29.45 2.15 -3.67
N GLY A 298 28.66 1.08 -3.78
CA GLY A 298 27.68 0.88 -4.83
C GLY A 298 27.35 -0.60 -4.99
N GLU A 299 26.68 -0.97 -6.09
CA GLU A 299 26.33 -2.37 -6.39
C GLU A 299 26.24 -2.67 -7.90
N TYR A 300 25.99 -3.94 -8.20
CA TYR A 300 25.67 -4.43 -9.54
C TYR A 300 24.37 -5.23 -9.50
N ASP A 301 23.37 -4.81 -10.28
CA ASP A 301 22.07 -5.47 -10.34
C ASP A 301 21.98 -6.48 -11.48
N LEU A 302 21.24 -7.56 -11.26
CA LEU A 302 20.91 -8.53 -12.30
C LEU A 302 19.66 -8.10 -13.07
N LYS A 303 19.88 -7.69 -14.31
CA LYS A 303 18.87 -7.21 -15.25
C LYS A 303 17.84 -8.30 -15.59
N ALA A 304 16.69 -7.89 -16.12
CA ALA A 304 15.61 -8.78 -16.54
C ALA A 304 16.02 -9.73 -17.68
N ASP A 305 16.96 -9.30 -18.53
CA ASP A 305 17.57 -10.10 -19.60
C ASP A 305 18.66 -11.08 -19.12
N GLY A 306 18.98 -11.10 -17.83
CA GLY A 306 19.98 -11.99 -17.23
C GLY A 306 21.42 -11.45 -17.24
N SER A 307 21.69 -10.30 -17.86
CA SER A 307 23.00 -9.63 -17.75
C SER A 307 23.11 -8.80 -16.45
N TRP A 308 24.33 -8.45 -16.06
CA TRP A 308 24.56 -7.49 -14.96
C TRP A 308 24.50 -6.05 -15.49
N THR A 309 24.16 -5.09 -14.63
CA THR A 309 24.36 -3.66 -14.91
C THR A 309 25.86 -3.30 -14.92
N ASP A 310 26.15 -2.10 -15.44
CA ASP A 310 27.34 -1.36 -15.02
C ASP A 310 27.28 -1.03 -13.51
N PHE A 311 28.35 -0.45 -12.95
CA PHE A 311 28.43 -0.13 -11.53
C PHE A 311 27.44 0.98 -11.13
N ILE A 312 26.54 0.66 -10.21
CA ILE A 312 25.59 1.61 -9.63
C ILE A 312 26.25 2.24 -8.41
N SER A 313 26.89 3.38 -8.59
CA SER A 313 27.54 4.14 -7.51
C SER A 313 26.53 4.57 -6.44
N ASN A 314 26.89 4.43 -5.17
CA ASN A 314 26.08 4.90 -4.04
C ASN A 314 25.94 6.44 -3.97
N GLN A 315 26.75 7.18 -4.75
CA GLN A 315 26.68 8.64 -4.88
C GLN A 315 25.65 9.10 -5.93
N ASN A 316 25.06 8.16 -6.69
CA ASN A 316 23.99 8.49 -7.62
C ASN A 316 22.65 8.65 -6.85
N PRO A 317 21.76 9.56 -7.29
CA PRO A 317 20.36 9.51 -6.87
C PRO A 317 19.68 8.28 -7.48
N GLU A 318 18.54 7.88 -6.92
CA GLU A 318 17.77 6.78 -7.50
C GLU A 318 17.33 7.08 -8.94
N PRO A 319 17.33 6.07 -9.83
CA PRO A 319 16.77 6.24 -11.16
C PRO A 319 15.26 6.50 -11.04
N VAL A 320 14.74 7.47 -11.80
CA VAL A 320 13.30 7.62 -11.98
C VAL A 320 12.78 6.38 -12.71
N TRP A 321 11.91 5.61 -12.08
CA TRP A 321 11.31 4.42 -12.68
C TRP A 321 10.33 4.88 -13.77
N GLY A 322 10.42 4.30 -14.96
CA GLY A 322 9.82 4.81 -16.19
C GLY A 322 8.29 4.91 -16.18
N GLN A 323 7.74 5.52 -17.24
CA GLN A 323 6.33 5.93 -17.36
C GLN A 323 5.34 4.94 -16.71
N ALA A 324 4.68 5.42 -15.65
CA ALA A 324 3.76 4.61 -14.87
C ALA A 324 2.47 4.28 -15.64
N GLN A 325 2.10 3.00 -15.63
CA GLN A 325 0.74 2.56 -15.96
C GLN A 325 -0.10 2.58 -14.68
N VAL A 326 -1.17 3.36 -14.66
CA VAL A 326 -2.04 3.55 -13.49
C VAL A 326 -3.20 2.56 -13.52
N ASP A 327 -3.40 1.85 -12.41
CA ASP A 327 -4.44 0.84 -12.18
C ASP A 327 -5.15 1.18 -10.85
N GLY A 328 -5.90 2.30 -10.88
CA GLY A 328 -6.62 2.84 -9.72
C GLY A 328 -5.73 3.08 -8.49
N ASN A 329 -5.74 2.13 -7.56
CA ASN A 329 -4.94 2.16 -6.34
C ASN A 329 -3.52 1.59 -6.49
N ALA A 330 -3.06 1.32 -7.72
CA ALA A 330 -1.70 0.93 -8.01
C ALA A 330 -1.09 1.68 -9.20
N ILE A 331 0.24 1.70 -9.25
CA ILE A 331 1.02 2.01 -10.44
C ILE A 331 1.97 0.86 -10.77
N THR A 332 2.13 0.58 -12.06
CA THR A 332 3.14 -0.34 -12.59
C THR A 332 4.22 0.46 -13.30
N VAL A 333 5.48 0.26 -12.91
CA VAL A 333 6.64 1.04 -13.32
C VAL A 333 7.83 0.12 -13.61
N THR A 334 8.75 0.56 -14.48
CA THR A 334 9.94 -0.23 -14.85
C THR A 334 11.21 0.48 -14.40
N ASN A 335 12.07 -0.20 -13.65
CA ASN A 335 13.40 0.32 -13.29
C ASN A 335 14.25 0.40 -14.59
N PRO A 336 14.79 1.56 -14.98
CA PRO A 336 15.46 1.74 -16.27
C PRO A 336 16.87 1.13 -16.32
N LEU A 337 17.48 0.83 -15.18
CA LEU A 337 18.80 0.16 -15.11
C LEU A 337 18.65 -1.35 -15.32
N THR A 338 17.62 -1.94 -14.69
CA THR A 338 17.44 -3.40 -14.64
C THR A 338 16.42 -3.94 -15.64
N GLY A 339 15.45 -3.13 -16.08
CA GLY A 339 14.29 -3.60 -16.83
C GLY A 339 13.30 -4.43 -16.00
N ILE A 340 13.49 -4.51 -14.68
CA ILE A 340 12.56 -5.19 -13.76
C ILE A 340 11.32 -4.30 -13.58
N VAL A 341 10.15 -4.93 -13.59
CA VAL A 341 8.85 -4.25 -13.43
C VAL A 341 8.38 -4.39 -11.99
N GLY A 342 8.14 -3.26 -11.33
CA GLY A 342 7.52 -3.17 -10.02
C GLY A 342 6.07 -2.69 -10.14
N ARG A 343 5.17 -3.30 -9.37
CA ARG A 343 3.82 -2.77 -9.12
C ARG A 343 3.73 -2.30 -7.67
N LEU A 344 3.65 -0.99 -7.49
CA LEU A 344 3.40 -0.34 -6.20
C LEU A 344 1.89 -0.16 -6.04
N GLU A 345 1.33 -0.68 -4.96
CA GLU A 345 -0.08 -0.55 -4.58
C GLU A 345 -0.21 0.25 -3.28
N LEU A 346 -1.12 1.23 -3.26
CA LEU A 346 -1.44 2.05 -2.10
C LEU A 346 -2.85 1.71 -1.59
N ARG A 347 -3.03 1.69 -0.27
CA ARG A 347 -4.33 1.52 0.40
C ARG A 347 -4.43 2.53 1.55
N ALA A 348 -5.59 3.11 1.81
CA ALA A 348 -5.73 4.14 2.85
C ALA A 348 -5.49 3.53 4.24
N ALA A 349 -4.72 4.23 5.08
CA ALA A 349 -4.49 3.87 6.47
C ALA A 349 -5.39 4.71 7.38
N LYS A 350 -6.23 4.06 8.19
CA LYS A 350 -7.05 4.75 9.20
C LYS A 350 -6.16 5.17 10.38
N LEU A 351 -5.64 6.39 10.31
CA LEU A 351 -4.74 6.95 11.34
C LEU A 351 -5.48 7.64 12.48
N ASP A 352 -6.65 8.23 12.22
CA ASP A 352 -7.40 9.02 13.19
C ASP A 352 -7.49 8.39 14.58
N GLY A 353 -6.89 9.07 15.57
CA GLY A 353 -6.84 8.64 16.96
C GLY A 353 -5.97 7.41 17.26
N GLN A 354 -5.27 6.81 16.29
CA GLN A 354 -4.33 5.71 16.54
C GLN A 354 -3.05 6.21 17.24
N PRO A 355 -2.53 5.48 18.24
CA PRO A 355 -1.22 5.76 18.82
C PRO A 355 -0.11 5.66 17.77
N MET A 356 0.79 6.65 17.69
CA MET A 356 1.82 6.71 16.65
C MET A 356 2.78 5.50 16.70
N ALA A 357 3.20 5.08 17.90
CA ALA A 357 4.06 3.92 18.09
C ALA A 357 3.42 2.60 17.61
N LYS A 358 2.08 2.46 17.66
CA LYS A 358 1.37 1.28 17.13
C LYS A 358 1.42 1.26 15.60
N VAL A 359 1.30 2.42 14.96
CA VAL A 359 1.33 2.56 13.49
C VAL A 359 2.75 2.36 12.95
N MET A 360 3.76 2.84 13.68
CA MET A 360 5.17 2.76 13.29
C MET A 360 5.87 1.45 13.71
N GLN A 361 5.13 0.48 14.25
CA GLN A 361 5.68 -0.78 14.74
C GLN A 361 6.38 -1.55 13.60
N GLY A 362 7.68 -1.79 13.73
CA GLY A 362 8.50 -2.45 12.71
C GLY A 362 9.11 -1.50 11.66
N ALA A 363 8.71 -0.22 11.61
CA ALA A 363 9.35 0.82 10.82
C ALA A 363 10.31 1.72 11.65
N LEU A 364 10.18 1.66 12.98
CA LEU A 364 11.09 2.29 13.95
C LEU A 364 11.76 1.22 14.81
N ASP A 365 12.97 1.52 15.29
CA ASP A 365 13.64 0.68 16.30
C ASP A 365 12.95 0.75 17.67
N SER A 366 13.31 -0.17 18.57
CA SER A 366 12.69 -0.27 19.90
C SER A 366 12.90 0.95 20.81
N SER A 367 13.97 1.72 20.63
CA SER A 367 14.23 2.93 21.41
C SER A 367 13.31 4.06 20.94
N LEU A 368 13.23 4.30 19.63
CA LEU A 368 12.31 5.27 19.06
C LEU A 368 10.84 4.91 19.31
N LEU A 369 10.47 3.63 19.20
CA LEU A 369 9.10 3.16 19.52
C LEU A 369 8.71 3.39 20.96
N ASN A 370 9.60 3.12 21.92
CA ASN A 370 9.30 3.29 23.34
C ASN A 370 9.19 4.77 23.75
N ALA A 371 9.86 5.68 23.05
CA ALA A 371 9.81 7.12 23.30
C ALA A 371 8.74 7.86 22.47
N LEU A 372 8.22 7.24 21.40
CA LEU A 372 7.19 7.83 20.55
C LEU A 372 5.83 7.83 21.27
N HIS A 373 5.35 9.02 21.62
CA HIS A 373 4.13 9.21 22.41
C HIS A 373 3.08 10.02 21.65
N GLY A 374 1.81 9.82 22.02
CA GLY A 374 0.67 10.49 21.41
C GLY A 374 0.06 9.75 20.22
N ASN A 375 -0.99 10.35 19.68
CA ASN A 375 -1.85 9.77 18.65
C ASN A 375 -1.89 10.67 17.42
N PHE A 376 -2.14 10.09 16.26
CA PHE A 376 -2.48 10.84 15.04
C PHE A 376 -3.79 11.64 15.25
N ALA A 377 -3.86 12.80 14.61
CA ALA A 377 -4.98 13.73 14.72
C ALA A 377 -6.22 13.21 13.95
N ALA A 378 -7.35 13.89 14.11
CA ALA A 378 -8.50 13.69 13.22
C ALA A 378 -8.17 14.27 11.82
N GLY A 379 -8.45 13.53 10.75
CA GLY A 379 -8.04 13.86 9.39
C GLY A 379 -6.55 13.62 9.12
N SER A 380 -5.89 12.73 9.86
CA SER A 380 -4.49 12.33 9.56
C SER A 380 -4.47 11.38 8.37
N VAL A 381 -3.72 11.73 7.32
CA VAL A 381 -3.74 11.01 6.03
C VAL A 381 -2.44 10.25 5.83
N GLY A 382 -2.56 8.93 5.67
CA GLY A 382 -1.47 8.05 5.26
C GLY A 382 -1.98 6.82 4.53
N TYR A 383 -1.03 6.05 4.00
CA TYR A 383 -1.30 4.96 3.08
C TYR A 383 -0.35 3.79 3.37
N THR A 384 -0.87 2.58 3.50
CA THR A 384 -0.03 1.38 3.47
C THR A 384 0.39 1.11 2.04
N THR A 385 1.70 0.95 1.81
CA THR A 385 2.30 0.64 0.52
C THR A 385 2.61 -0.84 0.40
N TYR A 386 2.47 -1.40 -0.80
CA TYR A 386 2.83 -2.79 -1.13
C TYR A 386 3.53 -2.82 -2.48
N ILE A 387 4.83 -3.11 -2.51
CA ILE A 387 5.59 -3.26 -3.75
C ILE A 387 5.77 -4.74 -4.06
N ARG A 388 5.50 -5.13 -5.31
CA ARG A 388 5.76 -6.47 -5.86
C ARG A 388 6.52 -6.39 -7.18
N HIS A 389 7.60 -7.16 -7.30
CA HIS A 389 8.40 -7.26 -8.52
C HIS A 389 8.00 -8.46 -9.39
N ASN A 390 8.11 -8.33 -10.71
CA ASN A 390 7.85 -9.40 -11.68
C ASN A 390 8.92 -10.51 -11.68
N LEU A 391 10.13 -10.19 -11.22
CA LEU A 391 11.31 -11.06 -11.14
C LEU A 391 12.00 -10.89 -9.79
N ASP A 392 12.79 -11.88 -9.37
CA ASP A 392 13.67 -11.77 -8.20
C ASP A 392 14.67 -10.62 -8.44
N GLN A 393 14.75 -9.65 -7.54
CA GLN A 393 15.85 -8.68 -7.56
C GLN A 393 17.10 -9.34 -6.97
N VAL A 394 18.24 -9.14 -7.62
CA VAL A 394 19.52 -9.74 -7.23
C VAL A 394 20.59 -8.68 -7.39
N SER A 395 21.29 -8.34 -6.31
CA SER A 395 22.39 -7.39 -6.35
C SER A 395 23.67 -7.94 -5.73
N ILE A 396 24.80 -7.54 -6.31
CA ILE A 396 26.13 -7.72 -5.71
C ILE A 396 26.55 -6.33 -5.21
N SER A 397 26.28 -6.05 -3.93
CA SER A 397 26.88 -4.89 -3.26
C SER A 397 28.39 -5.00 -3.31
N ASP A 398 29.07 -3.94 -3.75
CA ASP A 398 30.51 -3.81 -3.56
C ASP A 398 30.79 -3.52 -2.07
N CYS A 399 32.05 -3.32 -1.66
CA CYS A 399 32.33 -2.91 -0.29
C CYS A 399 33.54 -2.01 -0.17
N ASP A 400 33.45 -1.06 0.77
CA ASP A 400 34.45 -0.02 0.96
C ASP A 400 35.84 -0.61 1.31
N PRO A 401 36.86 -0.37 0.45
CA PRO A 401 38.24 -0.80 0.71
C PRO A 401 38.81 -0.24 2.01
N ALA A 402 38.33 0.91 2.47
CA ALA A 402 38.83 1.58 3.68
C ALA A 402 38.55 0.78 4.98
N PHE A 403 37.44 0.04 5.03
CA PHE A 403 37.10 -0.82 6.18
C PHE A 403 37.71 -2.23 6.10
N ASN A 404 38.25 -2.64 4.95
CA ASN A 404 38.75 -4.00 4.70
C ASN A 404 40.22 -4.06 4.24
N ASN A 405 41.07 -3.11 4.68
CA ASN A 405 42.52 -3.10 4.39
C ASN A 405 42.84 -3.25 2.88
N ASN A 406 42.11 -2.54 2.02
CA ASN A 406 42.22 -2.62 0.55
C ASN A 406 41.92 -4.00 -0.06
N GLN A 407 41.17 -4.88 0.62
CA GLN A 407 40.65 -6.12 0.03
C GLN A 407 39.18 -6.01 -0.35
N SER A 408 38.82 -6.52 -1.54
CA SER A 408 37.43 -6.86 -1.85
C SER A 408 36.89 -7.87 -0.83
N CYS A 409 35.86 -7.48 -0.09
CA CYS A 409 35.30 -8.28 1.01
C CYS A 409 34.32 -9.37 0.54
N ASN A 410 33.66 -9.15 -0.59
CA ASN A 410 32.60 -10.01 -1.14
C ASN A 410 33.12 -11.14 -2.04
N VAL A 411 34.42 -11.14 -2.40
CA VAL A 411 35.04 -12.13 -3.31
C VAL A 411 35.38 -13.43 -2.57
N LEU A 412 34.95 -14.56 -3.14
CA LEU A 412 35.00 -15.89 -2.55
C LEU A 412 36.13 -16.75 -3.15
N GLY A 413 36.73 -17.61 -2.33
CA GLY A 413 37.82 -18.50 -2.73
C GLY A 413 39.15 -17.75 -2.92
N ASP A 414 39.96 -18.20 -3.88
CA ASP A 414 41.23 -17.54 -4.24
C ASP A 414 40.98 -16.20 -4.97
N LYS A 415 41.34 -15.09 -4.32
CA LYS A 415 41.17 -13.72 -4.86
C LYS A 415 42.07 -13.41 -6.06
N ALA A 416 43.17 -14.16 -6.27
CA ALA A 416 44.05 -14.01 -7.42
C ALA A 416 43.62 -14.85 -8.63
N LYS A 417 42.64 -15.74 -8.45
CA LYS A 417 42.16 -16.65 -9.50
C LYS A 417 41.00 -16.05 -10.29
N THR A 418 41.11 -16.06 -11.61
CA THR A 418 39.98 -15.86 -12.52
C THR A 418 39.16 -17.14 -12.62
N TYR A 419 37.86 -17.03 -12.35
CA TYR A 419 36.86 -18.08 -12.48
C TYR A 419 36.06 -17.90 -13.79
N SER A 420 35.60 -19.00 -14.37
CA SER A 420 34.92 -19.04 -15.68
C SER A 420 33.48 -19.58 -15.61
N ALA A 421 33.13 -20.29 -14.55
CA ALA A 421 31.76 -20.71 -14.23
C ALA A 421 31.54 -20.68 -12.72
N VAL A 422 30.32 -20.35 -12.27
CA VAL A 422 29.97 -20.30 -10.84
C VAL A 422 30.19 -21.65 -10.14
N ASP A 423 30.04 -22.75 -10.88
CA ASP A 423 30.30 -24.15 -10.49
C ASP A 423 31.67 -24.37 -9.85
N GLN A 424 32.65 -23.53 -10.15
CA GLN A 424 33.98 -23.60 -9.54
C GLN A 424 34.00 -23.19 -8.05
N VAL A 425 32.83 -22.85 -7.48
CA VAL A 425 32.62 -22.71 -6.03
C VAL A 425 32.40 -24.05 -5.31
N PHE A 426 32.05 -25.13 -6.04
CA PHE A 426 31.78 -26.42 -5.41
C PHE A 426 33.04 -26.99 -4.74
N GLY A 427 32.87 -27.45 -3.50
CA GLY A 427 33.97 -27.93 -2.68
C GLY A 427 34.85 -26.83 -2.05
N LEU A 428 34.66 -25.53 -2.35
CA LEU A 428 35.32 -24.46 -1.59
C LEU A 428 34.76 -24.35 -0.17
N ASP A 429 35.60 -23.92 0.77
CA ASP A 429 35.20 -23.47 2.10
C ASP A 429 34.99 -21.96 2.08
N ILE A 430 33.76 -21.52 2.34
CA ILE A 430 33.33 -20.12 2.18
C ILE A 430 33.04 -19.54 3.57
N PRO A 431 33.77 -18.52 4.04
CA PRO A 431 33.46 -17.84 5.31
C PRO A 431 32.08 -17.19 5.26
N VAL A 432 31.24 -17.51 6.25
CA VAL A 432 29.86 -16.97 6.35
C VAL A 432 29.53 -16.37 7.73
N SER A 433 30.48 -16.36 8.67
CA SER A 433 30.35 -15.71 9.98
C SER A 433 31.70 -15.18 10.48
N ALA A 434 31.67 -14.19 11.37
CA ALA A 434 32.89 -13.70 12.04
C ALA A 434 33.57 -14.77 12.94
N ASN A 435 32.81 -15.77 13.40
CA ASN A 435 33.29 -16.83 14.29
C ASN A 435 33.93 -18.02 13.52
N GLY A 436 34.17 -17.87 12.22
CA GLY A 436 34.90 -18.87 11.41
C GLY A 436 34.04 -20.03 10.89
N ASN A 437 32.71 -19.94 10.96
CA ASN A 437 31.84 -20.95 10.35
C ASN A 437 31.91 -20.88 8.80
N LEU A 438 31.96 -22.04 8.17
CA LEU A 438 32.24 -22.25 6.75
C LEU A 438 31.04 -22.90 6.04
N LEU A 439 30.57 -22.27 4.97
CA LEU A 439 29.62 -22.85 4.03
C LEU A 439 30.38 -23.59 2.92
N ARG A 440 29.97 -24.82 2.60
CA ARG A 440 30.47 -25.59 1.45
C ARG A 440 29.29 -26.09 0.60
N LEU A 441 29.31 -25.78 -0.69
CA LEU A 441 28.35 -26.28 -1.68
C LEU A 441 28.89 -27.53 -2.38
N ASN A 442 27.99 -28.46 -2.71
CA ASN A 442 28.27 -29.65 -3.50
C ASN A 442 27.52 -29.57 -4.85
N ALA A 443 28.04 -30.24 -5.89
CA ALA A 443 27.46 -30.22 -7.23
C ALA A 443 26.08 -30.94 -7.35
N ASP A 444 25.60 -31.61 -6.31
CA ASP A 444 24.35 -32.37 -6.25
C ASP A 444 23.13 -31.56 -5.78
N GLY A 445 23.26 -30.22 -5.70
CA GLY A 445 22.22 -29.33 -5.17
C GLY A 445 22.20 -29.22 -3.64
N SER A 446 23.11 -29.88 -2.91
CA SER A 446 23.24 -29.75 -1.45
C SER A 446 24.28 -28.71 -1.04
N ALA A 447 24.12 -28.15 0.16
CA ALA A 447 25.15 -27.40 0.85
C ALA A 447 25.12 -27.70 2.36
N ALA A 448 26.22 -27.44 3.06
CA ALA A 448 26.29 -27.54 4.51
C ALA A 448 27.11 -26.39 5.11
N ILE A 449 26.72 -25.94 6.30
CA ILE A 449 27.53 -25.04 7.13
C ILE A 449 28.20 -25.87 8.23
N ARG A 450 29.48 -25.62 8.47
CA ARG A 450 30.28 -26.22 9.54
C ARG A 450 30.91 -25.15 10.42
N ASP A 451 31.25 -25.51 11.66
CA ASP A 451 32.11 -24.68 12.51
C ASP A 451 33.60 -24.82 12.13
N SER A 452 34.45 -24.05 12.81
CA SER A 452 35.91 -24.09 12.63
C SER A 452 36.57 -25.44 12.99
N GLN A 453 35.83 -26.33 13.66
CA GLN A 453 36.22 -27.67 14.07
C GLN A 453 35.71 -28.73 13.06
N GLY A 454 34.90 -28.33 12.07
CA GLY A 454 34.33 -29.17 11.04
C GLY A 454 33.01 -29.85 11.42
N GLN A 455 32.44 -29.59 12.61
CA GLN A 455 31.13 -30.09 13.01
C GLN A 455 30.05 -29.47 12.14
N VAL A 456 29.06 -30.27 11.72
CA VAL A 456 27.93 -29.77 10.91
C VAL A 456 26.97 -28.96 11.78
N LEU A 457 26.75 -27.69 11.41
CA LEU A 457 25.74 -26.81 12.02
C LEU A 457 24.40 -26.89 11.28
N SER A 458 24.44 -26.97 9.95
CA SER A 458 23.30 -27.42 9.13
C SER A 458 23.77 -28.16 7.88
N SER A 459 22.96 -29.12 7.44
CA SER A 459 23.07 -29.88 6.18
C SER A 459 21.78 -29.89 5.36
N GLN A 460 20.77 -29.10 5.76
CA GLN A 460 19.46 -29.05 5.10
C GLN A 460 19.37 -27.98 4.00
N ILE A 461 20.48 -27.32 3.70
CA ILE A 461 20.57 -26.23 2.74
C ILE A 461 20.57 -26.80 1.32
N ARG A 462 19.77 -26.18 0.45
CA ARG A 462 19.70 -26.50 -0.98
C ARG A 462 20.00 -25.27 -1.81
N TRP A 463 20.68 -25.43 -2.93
CA TRP A 463 20.89 -24.35 -3.90
C TRP A 463 20.21 -24.69 -5.23
N ASN A 464 19.73 -23.65 -5.92
CA ASN A 464 19.17 -23.74 -7.28
C ASN A 464 19.90 -22.73 -8.17
N ARG A 465 20.04 -23.01 -9.48
CA ARG A 465 20.42 -21.96 -10.44
C ARG A 465 19.26 -20.99 -10.62
N LEU A 466 19.56 -19.71 -10.79
CA LEU A 466 18.58 -18.73 -11.19
C LEU A 466 18.27 -18.87 -12.69
N GLU A 467 17.00 -19.01 -13.05
CA GLU A 467 16.56 -19.30 -14.42
C GLU A 467 17.13 -18.33 -15.47
N ARG A 468 17.11 -17.02 -15.18
CA ARG A 468 17.63 -15.98 -16.08
C ARG A 468 19.16 -15.83 -16.07
N ASN A 469 19.89 -16.47 -15.16
CA ASN A 469 21.36 -16.43 -15.15
C ASN A 469 21.96 -17.69 -14.51
N ALA A 470 22.47 -18.59 -15.35
CA ALA A 470 23.07 -19.87 -14.93
C ALA A 470 24.35 -19.73 -14.07
N ASN A 471 24.94 -18.54 -14.03
CA ASN A 471 26.09 -18.17 -13.20
C ASN A 471 25.67 -17.56 -11.83
N VAL A 472 24.41 -17.67 -11.44
CA VAL A 472 23.91 -17.35 -10.09
C VAL A 472 23.29 -18.58 -9.44
N LEU A 473 23.81 -18.96 -8.26
CA LEU A 473 23.32 -20.03 -7.40
C LEU A 473 22.61 -19.42 -6.19
N VAL A 474 21.28 -19.55 -6.11
CA VAL A 474 20.47 -19.02 -5.00
C VAL A 474 20.35 -20.09 -3.90
N LEU A 475 20.69 -19.72 -2.67
CA LEU A 475 20.70 -20.58 -1.49
C LEU A 475 19.37 -20.51 -0.74
N ASN A 476 18.78 -21.67 -0.47
CA ASN A 476 17.61 -21.83 0.39
C ASN A 476 18.11 -22.25 1.77
N ILE A 477 18.36 -21.26 2.63
CA ILE A 477 18.77 -21.42 4.02
C ILE A 477 17.57 -21.09 4.90
N ALA A 478 17.18 -21.99 5.81
CA ALA A 478 16.13 -21.68 6.78
C ALA A 478 16.65 -20.69 7.83
N LEU A 479 15.86 -19.68 8.23
CA LEU A 479 16.29 -18.65 9.18
C LEU A 479 16.85 -19.24 10.50
N LYS A 480 16.21 -20.29 11.03
CA LYS A 480 16.69 -21.00 12.24
C LYS A 480 18.11 -21.59 12.07
N ASP A 481 18.43 -22.06 10.87
CA ASP A 481 19.74 -22.65 10.54
C ASP A 481 20.78 -21.54 10.41
N ALA A 482 20.40 -20.40 9.82
CA ALA A 482 21.25 -19.21 9.74
C ALA A 482 21.52 -18.60 11.13
N GLN A 483 20.54 -18.65 12.03
CA GLN A 483 20.68 -18.21 13.42
C GLN A 483 21.61 -19.14 14.22
N ALA A 484 21.44 -20.46 14.09
CA ALA A 484 22.34 -21.44 14.68
C ALA A 484 23.77 -21.34 14.14
N ALA A 485 23.93 -21.01 12.86
CA ALA A 485 25.22 -20.78 12.21
C ALA A 485 25.79 -19.37 12.38
N GLN A 486 25.06 -18.45 13.04
CA GLN A 486 25.47 -17.06 13.29
C GLN A 486 25.94 -16.33 12.02
N LEU A 487 25.16 -16.42 10.94
CA LEU A 487 25.56 -15.87 9.63
C LEU A 487 25.69 -14.35 9.65
N SER A 488 26.70 -13.81 8.97
CA SER A 488 26.87 -12.36 8.81
C SER A 488 25.69 -11.69 8.07
N GLN A 489 24.97 -12.44 7.23
CA GLN A 489 23.79 -11.99 6.50
C GLN A 489 22.48 -12.32 7.25
N LEU A 490 22.52 -12.36 8.58
CA LEU A 490 21.36 -12.71 9.40
C LEU A 490 20.21 -11.71 9.26
N ASP A 491 20.51 -10.43 9.10
CA ASP A 491 19.49 -9.38 9.02
C ASP A 491 18.77 -9.40 7.66
N ASP A 492 19.47 -9.69 6.55
CA ASP A 492 18.86 -10.01 5.24
C ASP A 492 17.88 -11.18 5.34
N LEU A 493 18.30 -12.28 5.98
CA LEU A 493 17.50 -13.51 6.08
C LEU A 493 16.31 -13.34 7.04
N GLN A 494 16.44 -12.53 8.09
CA GLN A 494 15.31 -12.09 8.94
C GLN A 494 14.37 -11.17 8.17
N ALA A 495 14.92 -10.24 7.40
CA ALA A 495 14.21 -9.37 6.48
C ALA A 495 13.70 -10.12 5.24
N GLY A 496 13.75 -11.46 5.19
CA GLY A 496 13.09 -12.31 4.19
C GLY A 496 13.76 -12.36 2.81
N ASN A 497 15.00 -11.89 2.69
CA ASN A 497 15.83 -12.07 1.50
C ASN A 497 16.42 -13.49 1.47
N ARG A 498 17.12 -13.84 0.40
CA ARG A 498 17.94 -15.06 0.29
C ARG A 498 19.38 -14.69 -0.04
N LEU A 499 20.33 -15.51 0.39
CA LEU A 499 21.72 -15.41 -0.04
C LEU A 499 21.90 -16.09 -1.41
N ALA A 500 22.79 -15.57 -2.24
CA ALA A 500 23.24 -16.23 -3.47
C ALA A 500 24.75 -16.13 -3.65
N ILE A 501 25.28 -16.96 -4.53
CA ILE A 501 26.65 -16.92 -5.02
C ILE A 501 26.59 -16.67 -6.52
N ALA A 502 27.28 -15.63 -6.98
CA ALA A 502 27.32 -15.20 -8.37
C ALA A 502 28.73 -15.26 -8.94
N LEU A 503 28.87 -15.51 -10.23
CA LEU A 503 30.09 -15.19 -10.98
C LEU A 503 29.89 -13.86 -11.72
N ARG A 504 30.74 -12.86 -11.41
CA ARG A 504 30.81 -11.59 -12.13
C ARG A 504 32.26 -11.24 -12.43
N ALA A 505 32.55 -10.78 -13.65
CA ALA A 505 33.88 -10.27 -14.06
C ALA A 505 35.08 -11.18 -13.71
N GLY A 506 34.88 -12.50 -13.67
CA GLY A 506 35.92 -13.46 -13.31
C GLY A 506 36.05 -13.78 -11.82
N HIS A 507 35.21 -13.22 -10.95
CA HIS A 507 35.24 -13.45 -9.50
C HIS A 507 33.92 -14.08 -9.01
N LEU A 508 34.04 -15.08 -8.14
CA LEU A 508 32.92 -15.58 -7.34
C LEU A 508 32.62 -14.55 -6.26
N GLN A 509 31.36 -14.14 -6.10
CA GLN A 509 30.94 -13.13 -5.13
C GLN A 509 29.65 -13.56 -4.42
N PHE A 510 29.43 -13.10 -3.19
CA PHE A 510 28.08 -13.12 -2.59
C PHE A 510 27.16 -12.11 -3.29
N ALA A 511 25.88 -12.45 -3.37
CA ALA A 511 24.81 -11.58 -3.82
C ALA A 511 23.60 -11.69 -2.87
N SER A 512 22.88 -10.58 -2.64
CA SER A 512 21.56 -10.64 -1.99
C SER A 512 20.48 -10.92 -3.03
N VAL A 513 19.39 -11.57 -2.63
CA VAL A 513 18.25 -11.90 -3.49
C VAL A 513 16.94 -11.57 -2.78
N GLU A 514 16.26 -10.52 -3.22
CA GLU A 514 14.89 -10.25 -2.83
C GLU A 514 13.93 -11.10 -3.68
N PRO A 515 13.05 -11.94 -3.08
CA PRO A 515 12.10 -12.76 -3.82
C PRO A 515 11.05 -11.96 -4.59
N ALA A 516 10.78 -12.35 -5.84
CA ALA A 516 9.68 -11.84 -6.65
C ALA A 516 8.33 -12.00 -5.95
N LYS A 517 7.36 -11.13 -6.29
CA LYS A 517 5.96 -11.19 -5.82
C LYS A 517 5.74 -11.16 -4.31
N ARG A 518 6.80 -11.09 -3.50
CA ARG A 518 6.71 -10.78 -2.07
C ARG A 518 6.21 -9.35 -1.93
N ASP A 519 5.19 -9.15 -1.10
CA ASP A 519 4.75 -7.81 -0.72
C ASP A 519 5.76 -7.17 0.24
N ARG A 520 6.57 -6.23 -0.26
CA ARG A 520 7.26 -5.23 0.60
C ARG A 520 6.20 -4.28 1.14
N GLY A 521 5.71 -4.56 2.35
CA GLY A 521 4.76 -3.71 3.06
C GLY A 521 5.44 -2.53 3.75
N GLY A 522 4.85 -1.34 3.65
CA GLY A 522 5.29 -0.14 4.36
C GLY A 522 4.13 0.80 4.71
N ILE A 523 4.43 1.93 5.35
CA ILE A 523 3.49 3.04 5.50
C ILE A 523 4.14 4.37 5.10
N THR A 524 3.41 5.15 4.32
CA THR A 524 3.79 6.47 3.85
C THR A 524 2.69 7.48 4.16
N PHE A 525 3.04 8.75 4.32
CA PHE A 525 2.15 9.77 4.89
C PHE A 525 2.01 10.98 3.96
N ALA A 526 0.84 11.62 3.99
CA ALA A 526 0.69 12.95 3.42
C ALA A 526 1.58 13.97 4.18
N PRO A 527 2.06 15.06 3.56
CA PRO A 527 3.10 15.93 4.11
C PRO A 527 2.86 16.36 5.57
N ALA A 528 1.69 16.93 5.87
CA ALA A 528 1.34 17.39 7.21
C ALA A 528 1.22 16.26 8.25
N THR A 529 0.93 15.03 7.84
CA THR A 529 0.86 13.86 8.72
C THR A 529 2.24 13.27 8.98
N PHE A 530 3.15 13.32 8.00
CA PHE A 530 4.57 13.04 8.23
C PHE A 530 5.18 14.06 9.20
N ASP A 531 4.91 15.35 8.99
CA ASP A 531 5.42 16.40 9.88
C ASP A 531 4.83 16.27 11.30
N GLN A 532 3.60 15.80 11.46
CA GLN A 532 3.03 15.48 12.78
C GLN A 532 3.84 14.36 13.48
N LEU A 533 4.12 13.25 12.77
CA LEU A 533 4.94 12.15 13.28
C LEU A 533 6.37 12.60 13.62
N PHE A 534 7.00 13.35 12.72
CA PHE A 534 8.38 13.80 12.89
C PHE A 534 8.53 14.77 14.08
N ASN A 535 7.56 15.69 14.28
CA ASN A 535 7.55 16.56 15.46
C ASN A 535 7.35 15.79 16.78
N ALA A 536 6.74 14.59 16.76
CA ALA A 536 6.66 13.72 17.94
C ALA A 536 7.99 12.96 18.20
N LEU A 537 8.79 12.69 17.16
CA LEU A 537 10.11 12.07 17.27
C LEU A 537 11.23 13.05 17.65
N LYS A 538 11.11 14.33 17.25
CA LYS A 538 12.09 15.40 17.49
C LYS A 538 12.73 15.42 18.89
N PRO A 539 11.97 15.33 20.00
CA PRO A 539 12.57 15.35 21.35
C PRO A 539 13.51 14.16 21.61
N THR A 540 13.15 12.97 21.14
CA THR A 540 13.95 11.74 21.25
C THR A 540 15.23 11.81 20.42
N LEU A 541 15.17 12.49 19.27
CA LEU A 541 16.30 12.70 18.36
C LEU A 541 17.27 13.80 18.84
N GLY A 542 16.90 14.58 19.86
CA GLY A 542 17.67 15.75 20.30
C GLY A 542 17.60 16.93 19.31
N VAL A 543 16.57 16.97 18.46
CA VAL A 543 16.43 17.93 17.35
C VAL A 543 15.27 18.87 17.63
N ASN A 544 15.56 20.16 17.81
CA ASN A 544 14.56 21.23 17.96
C ASN A 544 14.29 21.92 16.63
#